data_AF-A0A0S7XHQ8-F1
#
_entry.id   AF-A0A0S7XHQ8-F1
#
_cell.length_a   1.000
_cell.length_b   1.000
_cell.length_c   1.000
_cell.angle_alpha   90.00
_cell.angle_beta   90.00
_cell.angle_gamma   90.00
#
_symmetry.space_group_name_H-M   'P 1'
#
loop_
_entity.id
_entity.type
_entity.pdbx_description
1 polymer ?
#
loop_
_entity_poly.entity_id
_entity_poly.type
_entity_poly.pdbx_seq_one_letter_code
_entity_poly.pdbx_strand_id
1 'polypeptide(L)'
;MKSEKKIYNVLVSMGMVALFLNISFPRLCSAVIIEEQLKSWPLPCYQGEELKKVREWEKTWSGEKINQNKIDKVKDYLSEQFYQVYKNPKYWGADELWFTIVPYTQILPTPGQLAATKRYAPTARLDPNPRKVYWEGAIGPNEFLMGWDKGDIAG
;
A
#
# COMPACT_ATOMS: atom_id res chain seq x y z
N MET A 1 -3.38 -23.07 55.86
CA MET A 1 -4.18 -21.86 55.52
C MET A 1 -3.46 -20.72 54.78
N LYS A 2 -2.19 -20.36 55.03
CA LYS A 2 -1.48 -19.31 54.22
C LYS A 2 -0.85 -19.83 52.91
N SER A 3 -0.54 -21.13 52.83
CA SER A 3 0.13 -21.74 51.66
C SER A 3 -0.85 -22.04 50.51
N GLU A 4 -2.07 -22.48 50.82
CA GLU A 4 -3.08 -22.87 49.82
C GLU A 4 -3.60 -21.68 49.00
N LYS A 5 -3.69 -20.48 49.60
CA LYS A 5 -4.08 -19.25 48.89
C LYS A 5 -3.04 -18.78 47.88
N LYS A 6 -1.75 -19.09 48.10
CA LYS A 6 -0.67 -18.74 47.15
C LYS A 6 -0.74 -19.60 45.89
N ILE A 7 -1.05 -20.89 46.03
CA ILE A 7 -1.13 -21.84 44.92
C ILE A 7 -2.33 -21.50 44.01
N TYR A 8 -3.46 -21.12 44.61
CA TYR A 8 -4.65 -20.72 43.86
C TYR A 8 -4.43 -19.45 43.03
N ASN A 9 -3.75 -18.43 43.61
CA ASN A 9 -3.45 -17.19 42.89
C ASN A 9 -2.46 -17.38 41.73
N VAL A 10 -1.52 -18.33 41.84
CA VAL A 10 -0.58 -18.66 40.76
C VAL A 10 -1.26 -19.44 39.63
N LEU A 11 -2.17 -20.36 39.96
CA LEU A 11 -2.94 -21.11 38.95
C LEU A 11 -3.93 -20.21 38.19
N VAL A 12 -4.59 -19.27 38.88
CA VAL A 12 -5.49 -18.29 38.24
C VAL A 12 -4.72 -17.32 37.35
N SER A 13 -3.50 -16.90 37.74
CA SER A 13 -2.69 -16.01 36.89
C SER A 13 -2.12 -16.74 35.65
N MET A 14 -1.67 -17.99 35.77
CA MET A 14 -1.27 -18.81 34.62
C MET A 14 -2.43 -19.08 33.65
N GLY A 15 -3.63 -19.34 34.19
CA GLY A 15 -4.85 -19.52 33.39
C GLY A 15 -5.21 -18.26 32.60
N MET A 16 -5.12 -17.07 33.20
CA MET A 16 -5.36 -15.82 32.48
C MET A 16 -4.30 -15.53 31.42
N VAL A 17 -3.01 -15.77 31.67
CA VAL A 17 -1.96 -15.56 30.64
C VAL A 17 -2.13 -16.51 29.45
N ALA A 18 -2.53 -17.77 29.68
CA ALA A 18 -2.83 -18.71 28.59
C ALA A 18 -4.08 -18.31 27.78
N LEU A 19 -5.08 -17.68 28.41
CA LEU A 19 -6.25 -17.13 27.72
C LEU A 19 -5.89 -15.88 26.90
N PHE A 20 -5.07 -14.97 27.44
CA PHE A 20 -4.62 -13.77 26.73
C PHE A 20 -3.70 -14.10 25.52
N LEU A 21 -2.90 -15.17 25.61
CA LEU A 21 -2.04 -15.61 24.51
C LEU A 21 -2.84 -16.26 23.37
N ASN A 22 -3.93 -16.96 23.65
CA ASN A 22 -4.78 -17.56 22.60
C ASN A 22 -5.71 -16.55 21.90
N ILE A 23 -6.01 -15.41 22.53
CA ILE A 23 -6.85 -14.37 21.90
C ILE A 23 -6.00 -13.45 21.00
N SER A 24 -4.68 -13.42 21.16
CA SER A 24 -3.83 -12.41 20.53
C SER A 24 -3.13 -12.83 19.22
N PHE A 25 -2.91 -14.13 18.91
CA PHE A 25 -2.26 -14.55 17.65
C PHE A 25 -2.71 -15.99 17.31
N PRO A 26 -3.46 -16.24 16.21
CA PRO A 26 -3.17 -15.79 14.85
C PRO A 26 -4.43 -15.29 14.11
N ARG A 27 -4.67 -13.98 14.10
CA ARG A 27 -5.13 -13.34 12.87
C ARG A 27 -3.91 -12.77 12.17
N LEU A 28 -2.95 -13.65 11.89
CA LEU A 28 -1.94 -13.41 10.88
C LEU A 28 -2.70 -13.17 9.58
N CYS A 29 -2.77 -11.90 9.20
CA CYS A 29 -2.78 -11.40 7.83
C CYS A 29 -3.14 -12.47 6.81
N SER A 30 -4.42 -12.76 6.64
CA SER A 30 -4.90 -13.30 5.38
C SER A 30 -5.41 -12.11 4.61
N ALA A 31 -4.77 -11.78 3.49
CA ALA A 31 -5.30 -10.84 2.50
C ALA A 31 -6.50 -11.50 1.80
N VAL A 32 -7.57 -11.76 2.55
CA VAL A 32 -8.84 -12.18 1.98
C VAL A 32 -9.49 -10.93 1.44
N ILE A 33 -9.29 -10.68 0.15
CA ILE A 33 -10.10 -9.67 -0.55
C ILE A 33 -11.50 -10.26 -0.62
N ILE A 34 -12.43 -9.66 0.13
CA ILE A 34 -13.83 -10.10 0.18
C ILE A 34 -14.46 -9.83 -1.20
N GLU A 35 -15.39 -10.67 -1.67
CA GLU A 35 -16.07 -10.47 -2.97
C GLU A 35 -16.69 -9.06 -3.09
N GLU A 36 -17.19 -8.50 -1.98
CA GLU A 36 -17.67 -7.12 -1.89
C GLU A 36 -16.60 -6.08 -2.24
N GLN A 37 -15.34 -6.32 -1.86
CA GLN A 37 -14.21 -5.43 -2.18
C GLN A 37 -13.75 -5.59 -3.64
N LEU A 38 -13.95 -6.77 -4.25
CA LEU A 38 -13.73 -6.97 -5.68
C LEU A 38 -14.76 -6.24 -6.55
N LYS A 39 -16.00 -6.06 -6.05
CA LYS A 39 -17.06 -5.33 -6.77
C LYS A 39 -16.72 -3.85 -6.97
N SER A 40 -15.96 -3.24 -6.04
CA SER A 40 -15.55 -1.84 -6.10
C SER A 40 -14.17 -1.63 -6.74
N TRP A 41 -13.53 -2.69 -7.24
CA TRP A 41 -12.25 -2.59 -7.93
C TRP A 41 -12.44 -2.22 -9.41
N PRO A 42 -11.69 -1.25 -9.96
CA PRO A 42 -10.54 -0.54 -9.38
C PRO A 42 -10.94 0.58 -8.42
N LEU A 43 -10.33 0.57 -7.21
CA LEU A 43 -10.54 1.61 -6.21
C LEU A 43 -9.75 2.87 -6.58
N PRO A 44 -10.38 4.06 -6.63
CA PRO A 44 -9.63 5.32 -6.75
C PRO A 44 -8.80 5.56 -5.48
N CYS A 45 -7.59 6.09 -5.65
CA CYS A 45 -6.66 6.38 -4.56
C CYS A 45 -7.19 7.43 -3.57
N TYR A 46 -7.97 8.40 -4.06
CA TYR A 46 -8.62 9.42 -3.25
C TYR A 46 -10.13 9.32 -3.37
N GLN A 47 -10.82 9.37 -2.23
CA GLN A 47 -12.29 9.29 -2.14
C GLN A 47 -12.81 10.32 -1.13
N GLY A 48 -14.10 10.66 -1.23
CA GLY A 48 -14.79 11.49 -0.24
C GLY A 48 -14.12 12.84 0.01
N GLU A 49 -13.77 13.13 1.26
CA GLU A 49 -13.16 14.39 1.67
C GLU A 49 -11.74 14.60 1.13
N GLU A 50 -10.97 13.52 0.98
CA GLU A 50 -9.62 13.60 0.43
C GLU A 50 -9.63 14.02 -1.04
N LEU A 51 -10.59 13.50 -1.81
CA LEU A 51 -10.79 13.92 -3.18
C LEU A 51 -11.14 15.42 -3.26
N LYS A 52 -11.94 15.96 -2.33
CA LYS A 52 -12.25 17.40 -2.29
C LYS A 52 -11.00 18.24 -2.07
N LYS A 53 -10.12 17.84 -1.13
CA LYS A 53 -8.84 18.52 -0.89
C LYS A 53 -7.96 18.52 -2.14
N VAL A 54 -7.89 17.39 -2.85
CA VAL A 54 -7.16 17.31 -4.13
C VAL A 54 -7.78 18.26 -5.16
N ARG A 55 -9.12 18.30 -5.29
CA ARG A 55 -9.79 19.23 -6.22
C ARG A 55 -9.60 20.70 -5.87
N GLU A 56 -9.51 21.05 -4.59
CA GLU A 56 -9.19 22.42 -4.17
C GLU A 56 -7.75 22.78 -4.50
N TRP A 57 -6.81 21.88 -4.23
CA TRP A 57 -5.41 22.05 -4.59
C TRP A 57 -5.21 22.18 -6.11
N GLU A 58 -5.93 21.38 -6.89
CA GLU A 58 -5.91 21.45 -8.36
C GLU A 58 -6.30 22.84 -8.89
N LYS A 59 -7.26 23.53 -8.27
CA LYS A 59 -7.66 24.87 -8.72
C LYS A 59 -6.53 25.87 -8.63
N THR A 60 -5.59 25.66 -7.71
CA THR A 60 -4.44 26.56 -7.51
C THR A 60 -3.29 26.23 -8.46
N TRP A 61 -3.03 24.94 -8.71
CA TRP A 61 -1.78 24.50 -9.34
C TRP A 61 -1.95 23.86 -10.73
N SER A 62 -3.15 23.37 -11.07
CA SER A 62 -3.39 22.68 -12.35
C SER A 62 -3.09 23.58 -13.54
N GLY A 63 -2.32 23.06 -14.49
CA GLY A 63 -1.88 23.78 -15.69
C GLY A 63 -0.62 24.63 -15.47
N GLU A 64 -0.13 24.77 -14.24
CA GLU A 64 1.12 25.52 -14.02
C GLU A 64 2.34 24.72 -14.52
N LYS A 65 3.17 25.38 -15.32
CA LYS A 65 4.48 24.88 -15.73
C LYS A 65 5.50 25.16 -14.63
N ILE A 66 6.10 24.10 -14.08
CA ILE A 66 7.13 24.15 -13.05
C ILE A 66 8.48 23.91 -13.71
N ASN A 67 9.35 24.93 -13.61
CA ASN A 67 10.75 24.86 -14.06
C ASN A 67 11.66 25.07 -12.84
N GLN A 68 12.99 25.09 -13.06
CA GLN A 68 14.02 25.38 -12.05
C GLN A 68 13.71 26.55 -11.10
N ASN A 69 13.14 27.64 -11.63
CA ASN A 69 12.89 28.85 -10.85
C ASN A 69 11.67 28.75 -9.94
N LYS A 70 10.78 27.78 -10.19
CA LYS A 70 9.52 27.60 -9.46
C LYS A 70 9.47 26.31 -8.65
N ILE A 71 10.44 25.42 -8.83
CA ILE A 71 10.48 24.10 -8.17
C ILE A 71 10.43 24.19 -6.65
N ASP A 72 10.97 25.27 -6.07
CA ASP A 72 10.96 25.50 -4.62
C ASP A 72 9.54 25.62 -4.05
N LYS A 73 8.56 26.05 -4.87
CA LYS A 73 7.15 26.16 -4.46
C LYS A 73 6.46 24.80 -4.27
N VAL A 74 6.96 23.76 -4.93
CA VAL A 74 6.37 22.42 -4.92
C VAL A 74 7.27 21.40 -4.25
N LYS A 75 8.32 21.86 -3.56
CA LYS A 75 9.30 21.01 -2.89
C LYS A 75 8.65 20.04 -1.92
N ASP A 76 7.67 20.50 -1.15
CA ASP A 76 6.99 19.68 -0.13
C ASP A 76 6.15 18.54 -0.74
N TYR A 77 5.82 18.62 -2.04
CA TYR A 77 5.06 17.59 -2.76
C TYR A 77 5.96 16.63 -3.55
N LEU A 78 7.25 16.91 -3.63
CA LEU A 78 8.23 16.10 -4.36
C LEU A 78 9.15 15.38 -3.38
N SER A 79 9.59 14.18 -3.76
CA SER A 79 10.72 13.58 -3.06
C SER A 79 11.99 14.41 -3.31
N GLU A 80 12.91 14.40 -2.34
CA GLU A 80 14.17 15.15 -2.46
C GLU A 80 14.94 14.79 -3.74
N GLN A 81 14.87 13.52 -4.16
CA GLN A 81 15.49 13.04 -5.39
C GLN A 81 14.96 13.79 -6.63
N PHE A 82 13.64 13.92 -6.77
CA PHE A 82 13.05 14.66 -7.89
C PHE A 82 13.31 16.16 -7.79
N TYR A 83 13.24 16.72 -6.58
CA TYR A 83 13.60 18.13 -6.37
C TYR A 83 15.01 18.46 -6.89
N GLN A 84 16.00 17.62 -6.56
CA GLN A 84 17.39 17.80 -7.01
C GLN A 84 17.55 17.69 -8.52
N VAL A 85 16.82 16.78 -9.18
CA VAL A 85 16.80 16.64 -10.65
C VAL A 85 16.39 17.95 -11.31
N TYR A 86 15.28 18.52 -10.86
CA TYR A 86 14.77 19.77 -11.44
C TYR A 86 15.57 20.99 -11.03
N LYS A 87 16.21 21.01 -9.85
CA LYS A 87 17.07 22.13 -9.42
C LYS A 87 18.38 22.15 -10.22
N ASN A 88 18.94 20.98 -10.53
CA ASN A 88 20.23 20.84 -11.19
C ASN A 88 20.17 19.94 -12.45
N PRO A 89 19.47 20.38 -13.51
CA PRO A 89 19.26 19.60 -14.74
C PRO A 89 20.56 19.31 -15.50
N LYS A 90 21.61 20.12 -15.30
CA LYS A 90 22.93 19.91 -15.92
C LYS A 90 23.59 18.60 -15.51
N TYR A 91 23.40 18.15 -14.27
CA TYR A 91 23.91 16.83 -13.84
C TYR A 91 23.24 15.67 -14.59
N TRP A 92 22.07 15.93 -15.16
CA TRP A 92 21.28 14.99 -15.94
C TRP A 92 21.42 15.24 -17.46
N GLY A 93 22.37 16.08 -17.88
CA GLY A 93 22.63 16.36 -19.30
C GLY A 93 21.54 17.18 -19.99
N ALA A 94 20.69 17.89 -19.23
CA ALA A 94 19.63 18.74 -19.76
C ALA A 94 19.89 20.21 -19.45
N ASP A 95 19.62 21.09 -20.42
CA ASP A 95 19.71 22.54 -20.24
C ASP A 95 18.53 23.09 -19.42
N GLU A 96 17.34 22.54 -19.63
CA GLU A 96 16.13 22.86 -18.89
C GLU A 96 15.29 21.60 -18.67
N LEU A 97 14.84 21.38 -17.44
CA LEU A 97 13.83 20.37 -17.10
C LEU A 97 12.59 21.08 -16.55
N TRP A 98 11.43 20.62 -16.99
CA TRP A 98 10.14 21.16 -16.56
C TRP A 98 9.07 20.09 -16.59
N PHE A 99 8.00 20.31 -15.82
CA PHE A 99 6.78 19.54 -15.90
C PHE A 99 5.56 20.44 -15.75
N THR A 100 4.42 19.97 -16.24
CA THR A 100 3.13 20.63 -16.04
C THR A 100 2.33 19.86 -15.01
N ILE A 101 1.77 20.57 -14.04
CA ILE A 101 0.86 19.95 -13.08
C ILE A 101 -0.46 19.64 -13.80
N VAL A 102 -0.81 18.37 -13.83
CA VAL A 102 -2.05 17.88 -14.44
C VAL A 102 -3.08 17.57 -13.35
N PRO A 103 -4.38 17.74 -13.62
CA PRO A 103 -5.42 17.39 -12.65
C PRO A 103 -5.40 15.88 -12.38
N TYR A 104 -5.79 15.48 -11.18
CA TYR A 104 -5.88 14.08 -10.81
C TYR A 104 -6.91 13.36 -11.69
N THR A 105 -6.41 12.35 -12.37
CA THR A 105 -7.17 11.39 -13.17
C THR A 105 -6.91 10.00 -12.62
N GLN A 106 -7.98 9.22 -12.43
CA GLN A 106 -7.83 7.82 -12.08
C GLN A 106 -7.27 7.05 -13.28
N ILE A 107 -6.11 6.43 -13.12
CA ILE A 107 -5.59 5.47 -14.09
C ILE A 107 -6.36 4.17 -13.89
N LEU A 108 -7.12 3.78 -14.90
CA LEU A 108 -7.87 2.53 -14.89
C LEU A 108 -6.99 1.39 -15.42
N PRO A 109 -7.05 0.19 -14.80
CA PRO A 109 -6.44 -1.01 -15.35
C PRO A 109 -7.00 -1.31 -16.75
N THR A 110 -6.17 -1.97 -17.56
CA THR A 110 -6.58 -2.41 -18.90
C THR A 110 -7.70 -3.46 -18.81
N PRO A 111 -8.52 -3.64 -19.86
CA PRO A 111 -9.56 -4.67 -19.87
C PRO A 111 -9.03 -6.10 -19.58
N GLY A 112 -7.82 -6.42 -20.06
CA GLY A 112 -7.17 -7.71 -19.81
C GLY A 112 -6.81 -7.89 -18.32
N GLN A 113 -6.18 -6.89 -17.72
CA GLN A 113 -5.91 -6.87 -16.28
C GLN A 113 -7.21 -6.95 -15.47
N LEU A 114 -8.27 -6.28 -15.92
CA LEU A 114 -9.56 -6.31 -15.25
C LEU A 114 -10.15 -7.74 -15.21
N ALA A 115 -10.14 -8.42 -16.35
CA ALA A 115 -10.63 -9.78 -16.48
C ALA A 115 -9.79 -10.78 -15.68
N ALA A 116 -8.45 -10.65 -15.74
CA ALA A 116 -7.53 -11.51 -15.01
C ALA A 116 -7.72 -11.35 -13.48
N THR A 117 -7.77 -10.12 -12.97
CA THR A 117 -7.99 -9.88 -11.54
C THR A 117 -9.32 -10.47 -11.07
N LYS A 118 -10.42 -10.27 -11.82
CA LYS A 118 -11.72 -10.85 -11.46
C LYS A 118 -11.71 -12.39 -11.46
N ARG A 119 -10.94 -13.00 -12.36
CA ARG A 119 -10.85 -14.45 -12.50
C ARG A 119 -9.99 -15.09 -11.42
N TYR A 120 -8.84 -14.50 -11.09
CA TYR A 120 -7.82 -15.15 -10.27
C TYR A 120 -7.73 -14.62 -8.83
N ALA A 121 -8.16 -13.38 -8.54
CA ALA A 121 -8.09 -12.83 -7.19
C ALA A 121 -8.87 -13.63 -6.13
N PRO A 122 -10.08 -14.18 -6.41
CA PRO A 122 -10.80 -14.99 -5.41
C PRO A 122 -10.06 -16.29 -5.05
N THR A 123 -9.20 -16.79 -5.94
CA THR A 123 -8.42 -18.02 -5.73
C THR A 123 -7.03 -17.76 -5.17
N ALA A 124 -6.62 -16.50 -5.03
CA ALA A 124 -5.30 -16.13 -4.56
C ALA A 124 -5.13 -16.48 -3.07
N ARG A 125 -4.04 -17.18 -2.74
CA ARG A 125 -3.68 -17.54 -1.36
C ARG A 125 -2.29 -17.04 -1.04
N LEU A 126 -2.05 -16.65 0.21
CA LEU A 126 -0.70 -16.36 0.67
C LEU A 126 0.13 -17.64 0.69
N ASP A 127 1.40 -17.54 0.30
CA ASP A 127 2.35 -18.64 0.38
C ASP A 127 2.50 -19.08 1.86
N PRO A 128 2.26 -20.37 2.20
CA PRO A 128 2.45 -20.86 3.57
C PRO A 128 3.92 -20.85 4.04
N ASN A 129 4.88 -20.73 3.12
CA ASN A 129 6.29 -20.60 3.45
C ASN A 129 6.88 -19.40 2.67
N PRO A 130 6.56 -18.16 3.08
CA PRO A 130 7.00 -16.98 2.36
C PRO A 130 8.52 -16.99 2.26
N ARG A 131 9.05 -16.98 1.04
CA ARG A 131 10.48 -16.82 0.81
C ARG A 131 10.91 -15.51 1.49
N LYS A 132 11.77 -15.59 2.50
CA LYS A 132 12.36 -14.43 3.17
C LYS A 132 13.15 -13.62 2.15
N VAL A 133 12.56 -12.58 1.58
CA VAL A 133 13.30 -11.54 0.87
C VAL A 133 13.46 -10.37 1.84
N TYR A 134 14.68 -9.88 2.00
CA TYR A 134 15.01 -8.77 2.90
C TYR A 134 14.37 -7.48 2.38
N TRP A 135 13.19 -7.14 2.91
CA TRP A 135 12.54 -5.84 2.73
C TRP A 135 11.86 -5.48 4.06
N GLU A 136 12.37 -4.45 4.74
CA GLU A 136 11.98 -4.08 6.12
C GLU A 136 10.81 -3.06 6.19
N GLY A 137 10.15 -2.75 5.07
CA GLY A 137 9.09 -1.75 5.01
C GLY A 137 7.72 -2.33 4.66
N ALA A 138 6.93 -2.69 5.69
CA ALA A 138 5.50 -3.09 5.59
C ALA A 138 5.16 -4.17 4.54
N ILE A 139 3.87 -4.43 4.30
CA ILE A 139 3.36 -5.43 3.33
C ILE A 139 3.79 -5.03 1.92
N GLY A 140 5.01 -5.40 1.57
CA GLY A 140 5.63 -5.31 0.26
C GLY A 140 5.70 -6.69 -0.41
N PRO A 141 6.45 -6.85 -1.51
CA PRO A 141 6.41 -7.99 -2.44
C PRO A 141 6.92 -9.33 -1.87
N ASN A 142 6.93 -9.48 -0.55
CA ASN A 142 7.36 -10.67 0.21
C ASN A 142 6.22 -11.70 0.39
N GLU A 143 5.00 -11.33 0.00
CA GLU A 143 3.82 -12.19 0.01
C GLU A 143 3.40 -12.43 -1.45
N PHE A 144 4.13 -13.28 -2.16
CA PHE A 144 3.65 -13.74 -3.47
C PHE A 144 2.34 -14.51 -3.26
N LEU A 145 1.27 -14.01 -3.87
CA LEU A 145 0.02 -14.74 -3.97
C LEU A 145 0.27 -16.00 -4.82
N MET A 146 0.12 -17.17 -4.22
CA MET A 146 0.06 -18.42 -4.96
C MET A 146 -1.39 -18.62 -5.46
N GLY A 147 -1.50 -18.82 -6.77
CA GLY A 147 -2.74 -19.11 -7.50
C GLY A 147 -2.47 -19.62 -8.92
N TRP A 148 -1.27 -20.13 -9.18
CA TRP A 148 -0.79 -20.48 -10.52
C TRP A 148 -0.52 -21.99 -10.64
N ASP A 149 -1.48 -22.82 -10.24
CA ASP A 149 -1.34 -24.29 -10.37
C ASP A 149 -1.35 -24.76 -11.84
N LYS A 150 -1.62 -23.87 -12.81
CA LYS A 150 -1.76 -24.23 -14.24
C LYS A 150 -0.79 -23.56 -15.21
N GLY A 151 0.09 -22.68 -14.76
CA GLY A 151 1.12 -22.08 -15.63
C GLY A 151 0.61 -21.18 -16.77
N ASP A 152 -0.64 -20.73 -16.73
CA ASP A 152 -1.19 -19.85 -17.77
C ASP A 152 -0.68 -18.41 -17.61
N ILE A 153 0.22 -17.98 -18.48
CA ILE A 153 0.79 -16.63 -18.53
C ILE A 153 -0.33 -15.61 -18.77
N ALA A 154 -0.62 -14.77 -17.77
CA ALA A 154 -1.46 -13.58 -17.92
C ALA A 154 -0.70 -12.53 -18.75
N GLY A 155 -0.96 -12.52 -20.05
CA GLY A 155 -0.63 -11.42 -20.98
C GLY A 155 -1.75 -10.41 -21.06
#